data_AF-A0A833LG01-F1
#
_entry.id   AF-A0A833LG01-F1
#
_cell.length_a   1.000
_cell.length_b   1.000
_cell.length_c   1.000
_cell.angle_alpha   90.00
_cell.angle_beta   90.00
_cell.angle_gamma   90.00
#
_symmetry.space_group_name_H-M   'P 1'
#
loop_
_entity.id
_entity.type
_entity.pdbx_description
1 polymer ?
#
loop_
_entity_poly.entity_id
_entity_poly.type
_entity_poly.pdbx_seq_one_letter_code
_entity_poly.pdbx_strand_id
1 'polypeptide(L)'
;MPPVQKKEIRPAGRGTRMRVPEFVKKLRGVRNWKEATAWLEWRGIEDIECITPDQAGVARGKMMPSKKFTSNTSLALPSAVFMATISGGYPEDGNGFSYPEDDGDLKLEPDLSTLSIVPW
;
A
#
# COMPACT_ATOMS: atom_id res chain seq x y z
N MET A 1 67.19 -22.40 21.42
CA MET A 1 65.98 -21.61 21.10
C MET A 1 65.20 -22.35 20.01
N PRO A 2 63.91 -22.68 20.18
CA PRO A 2 63.12 -23.29 19.12
C PRO A 2 62.60 -22.21 18.14
N PRO A 3 62.31 -22.56 16.87
CA PRO A 3 61.87 -21.60 15.87
C PRO A 3 60.39 -21.23 16.03
N VAL A 4 60.08 -19.94 15.88
CA VAL A 4 58.73 -19.37 16.00
C VAL A 4 57.92 -19.69 14.73
N GLN A 5 56.82 -20.43 14.87
CA GLN A 5 55.87 -20.70 13.80
C GLN A 5 55.05 -19.44 13.48
N LYS A 6 55.17 -18.92 12.25
CA LYS A 6 54.28 -17.86 11.73
C LYS A 6 52.89 -18.45 11.49
N LYS A 7 51.89 -17.97 12.26
CA LYS A 7 50.47 -18.21 11.97
C LYS A 7 50.07 -17.40 10.73
N GLU A 8 49.74 -18.10 9.65
CA GLU A 8 49.08 -17.49 8.50
C GLU A 8 47.66 -17.04 8.86
N ILE A 9 47.39 -15.77 8.58
CA ILE A 9 46.07 -15.14 8.77
C ILE A 9 45.19 -15.58 7.59
N ARG A 10 44.18 -16.40 7.88
CA ARG A 10 43.18 -16.82 6.89
C ARG A 10 42.35 -15.59 6.47
N PRO A 11 42.10 -15.37 5.17
CA PRO A 11 41.31 -14.23 4.73
C PRO A 11 39.85 -14.38 5.21
N ALA A 12 39.32 -13.28 5.76
CA ALA A 12 37.94 -13.19 6.22
C ALA A 12 36.97 -13.54 5.08
N GLY A 13 35.97 -14.36 5.40
CA GLY A 13 34.98 -14.86 4.46
C GLY A 13 34.31 -13.74 3.66
N ARG A 14 34.13 -13.97 2.35
CA ARG A 14 33.35 -13.13 1.45
C ARG A 14 31.98 -12.88 2.09
N GLY A 15 31.71 -11.63 2.46
CA GLY A 15 30.39 -11.20 2.91
C GLY A 15 29.34 -11.64 1.89
N THR A 16 28.31 -12.33 2.36
CA THR A 16 27.14 -12.72 1.56
C THR A 16 26.51 -11.44 1.03
N ARG A 17 26.69 -11.14 -0.27
CA ARG A 17 25.95 -10.09 -0.94
C ARG A 17 24.47 -10.45 -0.82
N MET A 18 23.73 -9.72 0.02
CA MET A 18 22.31 -9.97 0.23
C MET A 18 21.60 -9.70 -1.10
N ARG A 19 21.08 -10.75 -1.74
CA ARG A 19 20.46 -10.65 -3.06
C ARG A 19 19.17 -9.85 -2.89
N VAL A 20 19.08 -8.71 -3.59
CA VAL A 20 17.86 -7.89 -3.64
C VAL A 20 16.71 -8.76 -4.17
N PRO A 21 15.59 -8.88 -3.44
CA PRO A 21 14.46 -9.68 -3.90
C PRO A 21 13.93 -9.20 -5.27
N GLU A 22 13.53 -10.12 -6.15
CA GLU A 22 13.03 -9.72 -7.48
C GLU A 22 11.71 -8.94 -7.41
N PHE A 23 10.88 -9.16 -6.40
CA PHE A 23 9.60 -8.45 -6.26
C PHE A 23 9.79 -6.95 -6.05
N VAL A 24 10.86 -6.51 -5.35
CA VAL A 24 11.10 -5.07 -5.18
C VAL A 24 11.53 -4.39 -6.48
N LYS A 25 11.98 -5.13 -7.49
CA LYS A 25 12.31 -4.59 -8.81
C LYS A 25 11.10 -4.45 -9.72
N LYS A 26 9.99 -5.16 -9.45
CA LYS A 26 8.77 -5.07 -10.24
C LYS A 26 8.21 -3.65 -10.19
N LEU A 27 7.81 -3.12 -11.33
CA LEU A 27 7.23 -1.77 -11.42
C LEU A 27 5.80 -1.69 -10.87
N ARG A 28 5.10 -2.84 -10.82
CA ARG A 28 3.71 -2.93 -10.40
C ARG A 28 3.44 -4.22 -9.64
N GLY A 29 2.56 -4.12 -8.66
CA GLY A 29 1.93 -5.24 -7.97
C GLY A 29 2.87 -6.05 -7.08
N VAL A 30 2.31 -6.50 -5.96
CA VAL A 30 2.94 -7.41 -5.02
C VAL A 30 1.93 -8.45 -4.52
N ARG A 31 2.40 -9.56 -3.95
CA ARG A 31 1.54 -10.70 -3.61
C ARG A 31 0.89 -10.62 -2.23
N ASN A 32 1.50 -9.88 -1.32
CA ASN A 32 1.09 -9.84 0.09
C ASN A 32 1.65 -8.60 0.78
N TRP A 33 1.18 -8.36 2.00
CA TRP A 33 1.56 -7.22 2.82
C TRP A 33 3.06 -7.11 3.10
N LYS A 34 3.75 -8.24 3.30
CA LYS A 34 5.21 -8.24 3.53
C LYS A 34 5.97 -7.73 2.30
N GLU A 35 5.56 -8.16 1.10
CA GLU A 35 6.12 -7.64 -0.14
C GLU A 35 5.76 -6.17 -0.34
N ALA A 36 4.53 -5.75 0.00
CA ALA A 36 4.10 -4.35 -0.09
C ALA A 36 4.94 -3.41 0.76
N THR A 37 5.19 -3.76 2.02
CA THR A 37 6.04 -2.97 2.93
C THR A 37 7.44 -2.79 2.34
N ALA A 38 8.10 -3.88 1.96
CA ALA A 38 9.45 -3.81 1.39
C ALA A 38 9.49 -3.09 0.04
N TRP A 39 8.43 -3.19 -0.77
CA TRP A 39 8.34 -2.51 -2.06
C TRP A 39 8.20 -1.00 -1.94
N LEU A 40 7.39 -0.54 -0.97
CA LEU A 40 7.21 0.87 -0.62
C LEU A 40 8.49 1.47 -0.02
N GLU A 41 9.11 0.76 0.93
CA GLU A 41 10.37 1.16 1.57
C GLU A 41 11.52 1.26 0.56
N TRP A 42 11.66 0.28 -0.34
CA TRP A 42 12.70 0.28 -1.39
C TRP A 42 12.66 1.52 -2.28
N ARG A 43 11.47 2.11 -2.46
CA ARG A 43 11.24 3.31 -3.29
C ARG A 43 11.18 4.60 -2.50
N GLY A 44 11.21 4.55 -1.17
CA GLY A 44 11.01 5.74 -0.33
C GLY A 44 9.62 6.35 -0.51
N ILE A 45 8.58 5.55 -0.75
CA ILE A 45 7.22 6.05 -0.93
C ILE A 45 6.63 6.42 0.44
N GLU A 46 6.31 7.69 0.61
CA GLU A 46 5.78 8.22 1.88
C GLU A 46 4.25 8.19 1.93
N ASP A 47 3.59 8.41 0.79
CA ASP A 47 2.13 8.47 0.67
C ASP A 47 1.62 7.44 -0.33
N ILE A 48 0.43 6.92 -0.06
CA ILE A 48 -0.30 6.01 -0.94
C ILE A 48 -1.72 6.51 -1.12
N GLU A 49 -2.22 6.37 -2.34
CA GLU A 49 -3.60 6.64 -2.69
C GLU A 49 -4.28 5.32 -3.05
N CYS A 50 -5.36 5.00 -2.33
CA CYS A 50 -6.23 3.87 -2.66
C CYS A 50 -7.47 4.42 -3.34
N ILE A 51 -7.73 3.98 -4.57
CA ILE A 51 -8.84 4.44 -5.39
C ILE A 51 -9.79 3.27 -5.73
N THR A 52 -11.08 3.58 -5.79
CA THR A 52 -12.16 2.69 -6.21
C THR A 52 -13.24 3.52 -6.90
N PRO A 53 -13.87 3.03 -7.99
CA PRO A 53 -14.98 3.74 -8.60
C PRO A 53 -16.25 3.68 -7.72
N ASP A 54 -17.09 4.71 -7.79
CA ASP A 54 -18.49 4.63 -7.34
C ASP A 54 -19.41 4.06 -8.45
N GLN A 55 -20.72 4.06 -8.20
CA GLN A 55 -21.72 3.51 -9.14
C GLN A 55 -21.74 4.25 -10.49
N ALA A 56 -21.29 5.49 -10.55
CA ALA A 56 -21.18 6.27 -11.78
C ALA A 56 -19.79 6.19 -12.42
N GLY A 57 -18.86 5.44 -11.82
CA GLY A 57 -17.48 5.33 -12.28
C GLY A 57 -16.57 6.49 -11.83
N VAL A 58 -17.04 7.37 -10.94
CA VAL A 58 -16.21 8.46 -10.41
C VAL A 58 -15.21 7.87 -9.42
N ALA A 59 -13.94 8.25 -9.55
CA ALA A 59 -12.90 7.79 -8.63
C ALA A 59 -13.13 8.34 -7.21
N ARG A 60 -13.32 7.43 -6.25
CA ARG A 60 -13.36 7.69 -4.81
C ARG A 60 -12.17 7.02 -4.15
N GLY A 61 -11.77 7.49 -2.99
CA GLY A 61 -10.56 6.94 -2.39
C GLY A 61 -10.08 7.65 -1.16
N LYS A 62 -8.93 7.21 -0.68
CA LYS A 62 -8.25 7.80 0.46
C LYS A 62 -6.76 7.86 0.18
N MET A 63 -6.18 9.03 0.42
CA MET A 63 -4.74 9.19 0.52
C MET A 63 -4.31 9.05 1.98
N MET A 64 -3.20 8.36 2.22
CA MET A 64 -2.67 8.18 3.57
C MET A 64 -1.17 7.84 3.54
N PRO A 65 -0.46 8.01 4.66
CA PRO A 65 0.94 7.60 4.75
C PRO A 65 1.12 6.10 4.55
N SER A 66 2.15 5.71 3.80
CA SER A 66 2.50 4.31 3.48
C SER A 66 2.69 3.45 4.74
N LYS A 67 3.30 4.02 5.78
CA LYS A 67 3.45 3.36 7.10
C LYS A 67 2.11 3.02 7.74
N LYS A 68 1.11 3.90 7.59
CA LYS A 68 -0.25 3.67 8.10
C LYS A 68 -0.96 2.60 7.27
N PHE A 69 -0.79 2.63 5.95
CA PHE A 69 -1.34 1.63 5.04
C PHE A 69 -0.84 0.21 5.33
N THR A 70 0.46 0.03 5.60
CA THR A 70 1.03 -1.29 5.90
C THR A 70 0.83 -1.74 7.35
N SER A 71 0.24 -0.89 8.19
CA SER A 71 -0.10 -1.23 9.57
C SER A 71 -1.41 -2.02 9.63
N ASN A 72 -1.80 -2.49 10.83
CA ASN A 72 -3.07 -3.18 11.03
C ASN A 72 -4.28 -2.21 11.09
N THR A 73 -4.22 -1.10 10.35
CA THR A 73 -5.29 -0.09 10.30
C THR A 73 -6.24 -0.40 9.15
N SER A 74 -7.55 -0.40 9.43
CA SER A 74 -8.58 -0.54 8.40
C SER A 74 -8.64 0.69 7.49
N LEU A 75 -8.66 0.48 6.17
CA LEU A 75 -8.96 1.53 5.20
C LEU A 75 -10.47 1.77 5.19
N ALA A 76 -10.92 2.81 5.89
CA ALA A 76 -12.34 3.16 5.99
C ALA A 76 -12.69 4.45 5.25
N LEU A 77 -13.84 4.45 4.58
CA LEU A 77 -14.49 5.63 3.99
C LEU A 77 -15.99 5.66 4.38
N PRO A 78 -16.58 6.84 4.63
CA PRO A 78 -18.02 6.97 4.85
C PRO A 78 -18.82 6.47 3.65
N SER A 79 -19.95 5.80 3.90
CA SER A 79 -20.80 5.28 2.84
C SER A 79 -21.37 6.39 1.94
N ALA A 80 -21.63 7.57 2.49
CA ALA A 80 -22.16 8.73 1.76
C ALA A 80 -21.30 9.12 0.54
N VAL A 81 -19.97 8.96 0.60
CA VAL A 81 -19.07 9.29 -0.53
C VAL A 81 -19.42 8.50 -1.79
N PHE A 82 -19.99 7.30 -1.64
CA PHE A 82 -20.43 6.43 -2.74
C PHE A 82 -21.87 6.67 -3.18
N MET A 83 -22.62 7.51 -2.45
CA MET A 83 -24.00 7.91 -2.75
C MET A 83 -24.10 9.26 -3.45
N ALA A 84 -22.97 9.96 -3.62
CA ALA A 84 -22.93 11.22 -4.32
C ALA A 84 -23.39 11.08 -5.79
N THR A 85 -24.11 12.08 -6.29
CA THR A 85 -24.55 12.15 -7.68
C THR A 85 -23.38 12.45 -8.62
N ILE A 86 -23.59 12.28 -9.92
CA ILE A 86 -22.60 12.63 -10.96
C ILE A 86 -22.19 14.10 -10.96
N SER A 87 -23.08 14.99 -10.46
CA SER A 87 -22.80 16.41 -10.31
C SER A 87 -22.05 16.75 -9.02
N GLY A 88 -21.72 15.74 -8.19
CA GLY A 88 -21.03 15.90 -6.92
C GLY A 88 -21.93 16.31 -5.76
N GLY A 89 -23.24 16.36 -5.97
CA GLY A 89 -24.22 16.60 -4.92
C GLY A 89 -24.58 15.33 -4.16
N TYR A 90 -25.44 15.48 -3.15
CA TYR A 90 -26.04 14.38 -2.41
C TYR A 90 -27.53 14.31 -2.78
N PRO A 91 -28.08 13.13 -3.14
CA PRO A 91 -29.52 13.00 -3.32
C PRO A 91 -30.28 13.38 -2.04
N GLU A 92 -31.49 13.90 -2.20
CA GLU A 92 -32.43 14.09 -1.10
C GLU A 92 -33.15 12.78 -0.79
N ASP A 93 -33.59 12.60 0.45
CA ASP A 93 -34.45 11.47 0.81
C ASP A 93 -35.75 11.52 0.01
N GLY A 94 -36.15 10.37 -0.54
CA GLY A 94 -37.34 10.26 -1.39
C GLY A 94 -37.10 9.43 -2.64
N ASN A 95 -38.14 9.26 -3.47
CA ASN A 95 -38.07 8.49 -4.71
C ASN A 95 -37.50 7.05 -4.55
N GLY A 96 -37.70 6.43 -3.39
CA GLY A 96 -37.18 5.09 -3.07
C GLY A 96 -35.73 5.06 -2.60
N PHE A 97 -35.09 6.23 -2.41
CA PHE A 97 -33.78 6.38 -1.80
C PHE A 97 -33.92 6.98 -0.40
N SER A 98 -33.12 6.48 0.54
CA SER A 98 -32.97 7.06 1.88
C SER A 98 -31.57 6.74 2.39
N TYR A 99 -30.92 7.71 3.04
CA TYR A 99 -29.63 7.46 3.68
C TYR A 99 -29.78 6.50 4.86
N PRO A 100 -28.78 5.64 5.11
CA PRO A 100 -28.63 5.00 6.41
C PRO A 100 -28.50 6.06 7.51
N GLU A 101 -29.25 5.92 8.60
CA GLU A 101 -29.24 6.90 9.70
C GLU A 101 -27.84 7.15 10.28
N ASP A 102 -27.00 6.11 10.29
CA ASP A 102 -25.68 6.15 10.93
C ASP A 102 -24.52 6.52 9.97
N ASP A 103 -24.77 6.65 8.66
CA ASP A 103 -23.73 6.78 7.60
C ASP A 103 -22.46 5.95 7.90
N GLY A 104 -22.64 4.63 7.99
CA GLY A 104 -21.58 3.73 8.45
C GLY A 104 -20.32 3.76 7.57
N ASP A 105 -19.19 3.48 8.19
CA ASP A 105 -17.91 3.35 7.48
C ASP A 105 -17.85 2.05 6.68
N LEU A 106 -17.50 2.16 5.40
CA LEU A 106 -17.15 1.04 4.54
C LEU A 106 -15.68 0.69 4.74
N LYS A 107 -15.42 -0.58 5.03
CA LYS A 107 -14.06 -1.14 4.99
C LYS A 107 -13.68 -1.47 3.56
N LEU A 108 -12.67 -0.80 3.06
CA LEU A 108 -12.06 -1.07 1.76
C LEU A 108 -10.92 -2.07 1.91
N GLU A 109 -10.88 -3.04 1.00
CA GLU A 109 -9.80 -4.02 0.93
C GLU A 109 -8.91 -3.69 -0.27
N PRO A 110 -7.65 -3.30 -0.04
CA PRO A 110 -6.76 -2.90 -1.12
C PRO A 110 -6.28 -4.12 -1.91
N ASP A 111 -6.34 -4.03 -3.24
CA ASP A 111 -5.74 -5.03 -4.13
C ASP A 111 -4.25 -4.72 -4.35
N LEU A 112 -3.40 -5.40 -3.60
CA LEU A 112 -1.95 -5.25 -3.67
C LEU A 112 -1.34 -5.61 -5.04
N SER A 113 -2.05 -6.36 -5.89
CA SER A 113 -1.60 -6.67 -7.24
C SER A 113 -1.64 -5.45 -8.18
N THR A 114 -2.39 -4.40 -7.80
CA THR A 114 -2.53 -3.15 -8.56
C THR A 114 -1.56 -2.04 -8.16
N LEU A 115 -0.77 -2.26 -7.10
CA LEU A 115 0.17 -1.28 -6.57
C LEU A 115 1.08 -0.73 -7.68
N SER A 116 1.19 0.59 -7.81
CA SER A 116 2.04 1.22 -8.82
C SER A 116 2.48 2.62 -8.40
N ILE A 117 3.54 3.12 -9.02
CA ILE A 117 4.01 4.50 -8.84
C ILE A 117 3.23 5.39 -9.80
N VAL A 118 2.77 6.54 -9.30
CA VAL A 118 2.17 7.60 -10.14
C VAL A 118 3.26 8.42 -10.85
N PRO A 119 3.05 8.86 -12.11
CA PRO A 119 4.09 9.51 -12.90
C PRO A 119 4.32 11.00 -12.60
N TRP A 120 3.60 11.58 -11.63
CA TRP A 120 3.68 12.98 -11.24
C TRP A 120 4.31 13.17 -9.87
#